data_AF-A0A6L7F3V7-F1
#
_entry.id   AF-A0A6L7F3V7-F1
#
_cell.length_a   1.000
_cell.length_b   1.000
_cell.length_c   1.000
_cell.angle_alpha   90.00
_cell.angle_beta   90.00
_cell.angle_gamma   90.00
#
_symmetry.space_group_name_H-M   'P 1'
#
loop_
_entity.id
_entity.type
_entity.pdbx_description
1 polymer ?
#
loop_
_entity_poly.entity_id
_entity_poly.type
_entity_poly.pdbx_seq_one_letter_code
_entity_poly.pdbx_strand_id
1 'polypeptide(L)'
;MAMLTETSVGGEVGRGAVLSDEAAVTAYADGFTSPVMGERLRAAYDAAEVPTGSVLYAAVVSVGCDAPTEVTVAAGPDGLDVEAVPVAAPQQECFAPMTTVALVEVPAQVL
;
A
#
# COMPACT_ATOMS: atom_id res chain seq x y z
N MET A 1 -3.81 -8.85 -5.18
CA MET A 1 -2.91 -7.69 -4.95
C MET A 1 -3.43 -6.50 -5.74
N ALA A 2 -3.43 -5.31 -5.15
CA ALA A 2 -3.82 -4.06 -5.81
C ALA A 2 -2.78 -2.97 -5.53
N MET A 3 -2.57 -2.09 -6.51
CA MET A 3 -1.69 -0.91 -6.40
C MET A 3 -2.54 0.34 -6.47
N LEU A 4 -2.50 1.17 -5.43
CA LEU A 4 -3.27 2.41 -5.32
C LEU A 4 -2.30 3.58 -5.34
N THR A 5 -2.41 4.43 -6.36
CA THR A 5 -1.55 5.61 -6.48
C THR A 5 -2.39 6.88 -6.49
N GLU A 6 -2.02 7.84 -5.64
CA GLU A 6 -2.63 9.17 -5.60
C GLU A 6 -1.58 10.27 -5.48
N THR A 7 -1.85 11.42 -6.10
CA THR A 7 -1.00 12.62 -6.02
C THR A 7 -1.22 13.37 -4.71
N SER A 8 -0.14 13.82 -4.08
CA SER A 8 -0.17 14.79 -2.96
C SER A 8 -0.93 14.32 -1.71
N VAL A 9 -0.93 13.01 -1.43
CA VAL A 9 -1.63 12.44 -0.26
C VAL A 9 -0.74 12.18 0.96
N GLY A 10 0.56 12.49 0.86
CA GLY A 10 1.53 12.26 1.93
C GLY A 10 1.82 10.78 2.17
N GLY A 11 2.26 10.43 3.37
CA GLY A 11 2.69 9.07 3.73
C GLY A 11 4.21 8.91 3.76
N GLU A 12 4.65 7.77 4.28
CA GLU A 12 6.07 7.46 4.51
C GLU A 12 6.34 6.05 3.98
N VAL A 13 7.36 5.88 3.15
CA VAL A 13 7.75 4.57 2.60
C VAL A 13 8.10 3.62 3.74
N GLY A 14 7.62 2.37 3.67
CA GLY A 14 7.79 1.37 4.73
C GLY A 14 6.68 1.42 5.80
N ARG A 15 5.82 2.43 5.78
CA ARG A 15 4.61 2.43 6.62
C ARG A 15 3.64 1.38 6.12
N GLY A 16 3.41 0.34 6.93
CA GLY A 16 2.39 -0.67 6.65
C GLY A 16 1.48 -1.01 7.82
N ALA A 17 0.38 -1.68 7.53
CA ALA A 17 -0.59 -2.17 8.51
C ALA A 17 -1.37 -3.36 7.98
N VAL A 18 -1.77 -4.24 8.91
CA VAL A 18 -2.74 -5.30 8.66
C VAL A 18 -4.13 -4.69 8.60
N LEU A 19 -4.87 -4.99 7.54
CA LEU A 19 -6.25 -4.56 7.33
C LEU A 19 -7.18 -5.71 7.74
N SER A 20 -7.38 -5.91 9.04
CA SER A 20 -8.22 -6.99 9.57
C SER A 20 -9.72 -6.73 9.39
N ASP A 21 -10.11 -5.47 9.33
CA ASP A 21 -11.50 -5.00 9.32
C ASP A 21 -11.58 -3.55 8.81
N GLU A 22 -12.79 -3.05 8.58
CA GLU A 22 -13.03 -1.68 8.10
C GLU A 22 -12.47 -0.58 9.04
N ALA A 23 -12.38 -0.85 10.35
CA ALA A 23 -11.81 0.09 11.29
C ALA A 23 -10.29 0.19 11.12
N ALA A 24 -9.61 -0.95 10.87
CA ALA A 24 -8.19 -0.97 10.52
C ALA A 24 -7.92 -0.24 9.19
N VAL A 25 -8.79 -0.41 8.18
CA VAL A 25 -8.71 0.35 6.92
C VAL A 25 -8.81 1.86 7.18
N THR A 26 -9.76 2.27 8.02
CA THR A 26 -9.95 3.68 8.37
C THR A 26 -8.75 4.23 9.14
N ALA A 27 -8.27 3.52 10.16
CA ALA A 27 -7.10 3.94 10.93
C ALA A 27 -5.82 4.06 10.09
N TYR A 28 -5.64 3.15 9.12
CA TYR A 28 -4.54 3.27 8.15
C TYR A 28 -4.73 4.49 7.24
N ALA A 29 -5.95 4.69 6.72
CA ALA A 29 -6.29 5.78 5.83
C ALA A 29 -6.16 7.17 6.47
N ASP A 30 -6.40 7.31 7.78
CA ASP A 30 -6.19 8.54 8.56
C ASP A 30 -4.73 9.02 8.54
N GLY A 31 -3.83 8.16 8.08
CA GLY A 31 -2.44 8.48 7.79
C GLY A 31 -2.18 9.39 6.61
N PHE A 32 -3.14 9.54 5.71
CA PHE A 32 -3.01 10.32 4.49
C PHE A 32 -3.71 11.66 4.63
N THR A 33 -3.22 12.66 3.92
CA THR A 33 -3.78 14.02 3.95
C THR A 33 -5.05 14.16 3.11
N SER A 34 -5.36 13.19 2.24
CA SER A 34 -6.48 13.22 1.31
C SER A 34 -7.50 12.11 1.61
N PRO A 35 -8.81 12.41 1.62
CA PRO A 35 -9.85 11.41 1.81
C PRO A 35 -9.96 10.43 0.63
N VAL A 36 -9.52 10.82 -0.57
CA VAL A 36 -9.61 10.00 -1.80
C VAL A 36 -8.83 8.69 -1.66
N MET A 37 -7.65 8.74 -1.03
CA MET A 37 -6.86 7.52 -0.77
C MET A 37 -7.62 6.58 0.16
N GLY A 38 -8.31 7.11 1.19
CA GLY A 38 -9.15 6.31 2.08
C GLY A 38 -10.35 5.67 1.38
N GLU A 39 -10.99 6.38 0.45
CA GLU A 39 -12.08 5.82 -0.37
C GLU A 39 -11.58 4.68 -1.27
N ARG A 40 -10.43 4.87 -1.92
CA ARG A 40 -9.80 3.84 -2.76
C ARG A 40 -9.36 2.63 -1.96
N LEU A 41 -8.82 2.82 -0.76
CA LEU A 41 -8.45 1.75 0.16
C LEU A 41 -9.66 0.91 0.55
N ARG A 42 -10.77 1.55 0.94
CA ARG A 42 -12.02 0.84 1.27
C ARG A 42 -12.56 0.07 0.07
N ALA A 43 -12.66 0.72 -1.09
CA ALA A 43 -13.12 0.05 -2.30
C ALA A 43 -12.26 -1.16 -2.70
N ALA A 44 -10.92 -1.06 -2.56
CA ALA A 44 -10.01 -2.16 -2.83
C ALA A 44 -10.09 -3.28 -1.77
N TYR A 45 -10.31 -2.91 -0.51
CA TYR A 45 -10.54 -3.86 0.58
C TYR A 45 -11.84 -4.66 0.38
N ASP A 46 -12.95 -3.98 0.08
CA ASP A 46 -14.26 -4.60 -0.13
C ASP A 46 -14.28 -5.52 -1.35
N ALA A 47 -13.48 -5.20 -2.37
CA ALA A 47 -13.36 -6.00 -3.58
C ALA A 47 -12.39 -7.19 -3.44
N ALA A 48 -11.60 -7.27 -2.36
CA ALA A 48 -10.60 -8.30 -2.18
C ALA A 48 -11.20 -9.59 -1.62
N GLU A 49 -11.04 -10.68 -2.36
CA GLU A 49 -11.35 -12.02 -1.87
C GLU A 49 -10.14 -12.57 -1.11
N VAL A 50 -10.23 -12.61 0.22
CA VAL A 50 -9.13 -13.09 1.09
C VAL A 50 -9.42 -14.54 1.53
N PRO A 51 -8.58 -15.52 1.14
CA PRO A 51 -8.72 -16.90 1.59
C PRO A 51 -8.61 -17.06 3.10
N THR A 52 -9.21 -18.11 3.63
CA THR A 52 -9.04 -18.47 5.05
C THR A 52 -7.57 -18.74 5.36
N GLY A 53 -7.03 -18.06 6.38
CA GLY A 53 -5.62 -18.16 6.77
C GLY A 53 -4.72 -17.10 6.14
N SER A 54 -5.27 -16.22 5.30
CA SER A 54 -4.62 -15.02 4.78
C SER A 54 -5.25 -13.76 5.39
N VAL A 55 -4.52 -12.64 5.32
CA VAL A 55 -5.02 -11.30 5.62
C VAL A 55 -4.51 -10.31 4.57
N LEU A 56 -5.15 -9.14 4.49
CA LEU A 56 -4.64 -8.03 3.68
C LEU A 56 -3.66 -7.20 4.48
N TYR A 57 -2.54 -6.86 3.86
CA TYR A 57 -1.55 -5.92 4.37
C TYR A 57 -1.42 -4.76 3.39
N ALA A 58 -1.52 -3.54 3.90
CA ALA A 58 -1.27 -2.34 3.13
C ALA A 58 0.09 -1.76 3.47
N ALA A 59 0.86 -1.35 2.46
CA ALA A 59 2.17 -0.72 2.64
C ALA A 59 2.35 0.46 1.69
N VAL A 60 2.87 1.58 2.18
CA VAL A 60 3.37 2.64 1.30
C VAL A 60 4.70 2.17 0.75
N VAL A 61 4.76 1.91 -0.56
CA VAL A 61 5.94 1.34 -1.21
C VAL A 61 6.73 2.36 -2.03
N SER A 62 6.10 3.51 -2.32
CA SER A 62 6.76 4.61 -3.03
C SER A 62 6.09 5.94 -2.70
N VAL A 63 6.92 6.97 -2.56
CA VAL A 63 6.51 8.38 -2.61
C VAL A 63 7.44 9.06 -3.61
N GLY A 64 6.94 9.41 -4.79
CA GLY A 64 7.77 9.89 -5.88
C GLY A 64 7.02 10.17 -7.17
N CYS A 65 7.75 10.28 -8.27
CA CYS A 65 7.21 10.74 -9.57
C CYS A 65 6.71 9.59 -10.45
N ASP A 66 6.95 8.37 -9.98
CA ASP A 66 6.65 7.15 -10.68
C ASP A 66 5.72 6.30 -9.83
N ALA A 67 4.76 5.67 -10.51
CA ALA A 67 3.83 4.73 -9.92
C ALA A 67 4.33 3.31 -10.20
N PRO A 68 4.95 2.61 -9.22
CA PRO A 68 5.32 1.22 -9.41
C PRO A 68 4.05 0.37 -9.60
N THR A 69 4.14 -0.64 -10.45
CA THR A 69 3.03 -1.58 -10.74
C THR A 69 3.22 -2.93 -10.06
N GLU A 70 4.41 -3.19 -9.54
CA GLU A 70 4.82 -4.46 -8.97
C GLU A 70 5.54 -4.23 -7.64
N VAL A 71 5.43 -5.21 -6.74
CA VAL A 71 6.12 -5.22 -5.46
C VAL A 71 6.71 -6.61 -5.19
N THR A 72 7.78 -6.64 -4.43
CA THR A 72 8.29 -7.84 -3.78
C THR A 72 7.89 -7.84 -2.31
N VAL A 73 7.46 -9.00 -1.81
CA VAL A 73 7.08 -9.19 -0.41
C VAL A 73 8.03 -10.21 0.21
N ALA A 74 8.67 -9.83 1.31
CA ALA A 74 9.56 -10.68 2.08
C ALA A 74 9.23 -10.58 3.58
N ALA A 75 9.59 -11.61 4.34
CA ALA A 75 9.59 -11.54 5.79
C ALA A 75 10.87 -10.81 6.25
N GLY A 76 10.70 -9.73 6.98
CA GLY A 76 11.74 -8.93 7.61
C GLY A 76 11.84 -9.19 9.12
N PRO A 77 12.83 -8.59 9.79
CA PRO A 77 13.03 -8.73 11.24
C PRO A 77 11.89 -8.12 12.07
N ASP A 78 11.18 -7.12 11.53
CA ASP A 78 10.12 -6.36 12.19
C ASP A 78 8.72 -6.61 11.59
N GLY A 79 8.58 -7.64 10.75
CA GLY A 79 7.32 -8.00 10.08
C GLY A 79 7.50 -8.27 8.60
N LEU A 80 6.73 -7.59 7.74
CA LEU A 80 6.80 -7.73 6.29
C LEU A 80 7.55 -6.57 5.65
N ASP A 81 8.55 -6.89 4.84
CA ASP A 81 9.19 -5.95 3.93
C ASP A 81 8.45 -6.01 2.59
N VAL A 82 7.74 -4.92 2.27
CA VAL A 82 7.03 -4.75 0.99
C VAL A 82 7.72 -3.63 0.21
N GLU A 83 8.42 -4.00 -0.85
CA GLU A 83 9.24 -3.08 -1.64
C GLU A 83 8.70 -2.97 -3.06
N ALA A 84 8.68 -1.74 -3.60
CA ALA A 84 8.35 -1.52 -5.00
C ALA A 84 9.44 -2.05 -5.92
N VAL A 85 9.05 -2.78 -6.97
CA VAL A 85 9.96 -3.07 -8.08
C VAL A 85 10.26 -1.75 -8.81
N PRO A 86 11.54 -1.41 -9.07
CA PRO A 86 11.89 -0.18 -9.77
C PRO A 86 11.21 -0.09 -11.14
N VAL A 87 10.68 1.08 -11.47
CA VAL A 87 10.12 1.33 -12.80
C VAL A 87 11.22 1.35 -13.85
N ALA A 88 10.95 0.77 -15.02
CA ALA A 88 11.96 0.59 -16.07
C ALA A 88 12.49 1.91 -16.66
N ALA A 89 11.67 2.97 -16.64
CA ALA A 89 12.00 4.29 -17.16
C ALA A 89 11.45 5.39 -16.23
N PRO A 90 12.15 5.68 -15.11
CA PRO A 90 11.67 6.67 -14.14
C PRO A 90 11.66 8.08 -14.73
N GLN A 91 10.62 8.84 -14.40
CA GLN A 91 10.54 10.24 -14.79
C GLN A 91 11.46 11.09 -13.91
N GLN A 92 12.27 11.94 -14.56
CA GLN A 92 13.19 12.83 -13.86
C GLN A 92 12.49 14.06 -13.27
N GLU A 93 11.34 14.46 -13.83
CA GLU A 93 10.61 15.64 -13.41
C GLU A 93 9.37 15.24 -12.60
N CYS A 94 9.26 15.79 -11.39
CA CYS A 94 8.08 15.68 -10.53
C CYS A 94 7.34 17.01 -10.48
N PHE A 95 6.16 17.09 -11.10
CA PHE A 95 5.29 18.25 -10.86
C PHE A 95 4.59 18.16 -9.49
N ALA A 96 4.21 16.94 -9.09
CA ALA A 96 3.70 16.63 -7.75
C ALA A 96 4.08 15.19 -7.37
N PRO A 97 4.50 14.94 -6.12
CA PRO A 97 4.79 13.59 -5.67
C PRO A 97 3.49 12.77 -5.61
N MET A 98 3.60 11.52 -6.03
CA MET A 98 2.58 10.49 -5.93
C MET A 98 2.95 9.51 -4.84
N THR A 99 1.97 9.14 -4.03
CA THR A 99 2.11 8.08 -3.05
C THR A 99 1.48 6.82 -3.60
N THR A 100 2.21 5.72 -3.57
CA THR A 100 1.71 4.41 -3.98
C THR A 100 1.63 3.48 -2.78
N VAL A 101 0.43 2.94 -2.57
CA VAL A 101 0.13 1.93 -1.56
C VAL A 101 -0.09 0.60 -2.26
N ALA A 102 0.63 -0.43 -1.81
CA ALA A 102 0.40 -1.81 -2.22
C ALA A 102 -0.52 -2.49 -1.22
N LEU A 103 -1.57 -3.14 -1.72
CA LEU A 103 -2.41 -4.06 -0.95
C LEU A 103 -2.03 -5.48 -1.37
N VAL A 104 -1.42 -6.20 -0.44
CA VAL A 104 -0.93 -7.56 -0.66
C VAL A 104 -1.68 -8.51 0.26
N GLU A 105 -1.99 -9.69 -0.26
CA GLU A 105 -2.47 -10.79 0.55
C GLU A 105 -1.25 -11.50 1.13
N VAL A 106 -1.27 -11.74 2.44
CA VAL A 106 -0.19 -12.43 3.14
C VAL A 106 -0.75 -13.49 4.09
N PRO A 107 -0.06 -14.62 4.26
CA PRO A 107 -0.44 -15.60 5.26
C PRO A 107 -0.49 -14.97 6.66
N ALA A 108 -1.55 -15.23 7.43
CA ALA A 108 -1.69 -14.66 8.78
C ALA A 108 -0.56 -15.05 9.75
N GLN A 109 0.18 -16.13 9.43
CA GLN A 109 1.29 -16.66 10.22
C GLN A 109 2.64 -15.95 10.00
N VAL A 110 2.74 -15.04 9.03
CA VAL A 110 3.98 -14.27 8.75
C VAL A 110 3.92 -12.82 9.25
N LEU A 111 2.87 -12.49 10.00
CA LEU A 111 2.68 -11.23 10.72
C LEU A 111 2.86 -11.45 12.21
#